data_AF-A0A6G0QIC6-F1
#
_entry.id   AF-A0A6G0QIC6-F1
#
_cell.length_a   1.000
_cell.length_b   1.000
_cell.length_c   1.000
_cell.angle_alpha   90.00
_cell.angle_beta   90.00
_cell.angle_gamma   90.00
#
_symmetry.space_group_name_H-M   'P 1'
#
loop_
_entity.id
_entity.type
_entity.pdbx_description
1 polymer ?
#
loop_
_entity_poly.entity_id
_entity_poly.type
_entity_poly.pdbx_seq_one_letter_code
_entity_poly.pdbx_strand_id
1 'polypeptide(L)'
;MPLVNYTMAEGVGTLQLWHERMGHICPQCLKNMVDKGLVQGMMLTQRQQVTCDACHLVKQKKKKHRKKLDGATKELNQVMYADLLFPGKGNGSRFEAPSDHGRVLSIGHGSHAEEQVK
;
A
#
# COMPACT_ATOMS: atom_id res chain seq x y z
N MET A 1 -48.06 -5.36 13.90
CA MET A 1 -46.61 -5.06 13.92
C MET A 1 -45.99 -5.96 14.99
N PRO A 2 -45.23 -7.01 14.65
CA PRO A 2 -44.64 -7.85 15.69
C PRO A 2 -43.49 -7.08 16.35
N LEU A 3 -43.50 -7.04 17.69
CA LEU A 3 -42.48 -6.40 18.50
C LEU A 3 -41.24 -7.30 18.52
N VAL A 4 -40.35 -7.13 17.56
CA VAL A 4 -39.03 -7.77 17.59
C VAL A 4 -38.23 -7.12 18.71
N ASN A 5 -37.78 -7.90 19.70
CA ASN A 5 -36.88 -7.47 20.77
C ASN A 5 -35.50 -7.11 20.17
N TYR A 6 -35.41 -5.94 19.56
CA TYR A 6 -34.23 -5.44 18.84
C TYR A 6 -33.03 -5.21 19.78
N THR A 7 -33.29 -4.92 21.06
CA THR A 7 -32.28 -4.45 22.03
C THR A 7 -31.40 -5.54 22.63
N MET A 8 -31.89 -6.78 22.77
CA MET A 8 -31.12 -7.86 23.42
C MET A 8 -30.10 -8.51 22.49
N ALA A 9 -30.39 -8.55 21.18
CA ALA A 9 -29.49 -9.13 20.18
C ALA A 9 -28.35 -8.16 19.78
N GLU A 10 -28.58 -6.84 19.84
CA GLU A 10 -27.56 -5.86 19.44
C GLU A 10 -26.35 -5.84 20.38
N GLY A 11 -26.56 -6.08 21.67
CA GLY A 11 -25.53 -6.02 22.69
C GLY A 11 -24.57 -7.21 22.71
N VAL A 12 -24.87 -8.30 21.99
CA VAL A 12 -24.06 -9.51 21.95
C VAL A 12 -23.35 -9.61 20.60
N GLY A 13 -22.03 -9.72 20.60
CA GLY A 13 -21.27 -9.80 19.35
C GLY A 13 -19.89 -10.39 19.52
N THR A 14 -19.30 -10.82 18.40
CA THR A 14 -17.88 -11.19 18.38
C THR A 14 -17.01 -9.95 18.47
N LEU A 15 -15.75 -10.10 18.90
CA LEU A 15 -14.79 -8.99 18.88
C LEU A 15 -14.62 -8.39 17.48
N GLN A 16 -14.70 -9.21 16.43
CA GLN A 16 -14.63 -8.74 15.06
C GLN A 16 -15.84 -7.88 14.67
N LEU A 17 -17.05 -8.32 15.02
CA LEU A 17 -18.27 -7.55 14.76
C LEU A 17 -18.24 -6.19 15.45
N TRP A 18 -17.83 -6.17 16.73
CA TRP A 18 -17.68 -4.92 17.47
C TRP A 18 -16.56 -4.03 16.92
N HIS A 19 -15.46 -4.63 16.46
CA HIS A 19 -14.38 -3.93 15.77
C HIS A 19 -14.85 -3.21 14.51
N GLU A 20 -15.67 -3.85 13.68
CA GLU A 20 -16.24 -3.25 12.48
C GLU A 20 -17.27 -2.17 12.82
N ARG A 21 -18.22 -2.45 13.72
CA ARG A 21 -19.25 -1.49 14.17
C ARG A 21 -18.68 -0.21 14.76
N MET A 22 -17.59 -0.32 15.51
CA MET A 22 -16.95 0.81 16.19
C MET A 22 -15.94 1.56 15.28
N GLY A 23 -15.93 1.29 13.97
CA GLY A 23 -15.06 2.00 13.04
C GLY A 23 -13.61 1.55 13.10
N HIS A 24 -13.38 0.24 13.22
CA HIS A 24 -12.06 -0.38 13.21
C HIS A 24 -11.12 0.11 14.34
N ILE A 25 -11.69 0.43 15.51
CA ILE A 25 -10.94 0.72 16.73
C ILE A 25 -10.09 -0.49 17.12
N CYS A 26 -8.92 -0.22 17.73
CA CYS A 26 -8.02 -1.27 18.21
C CYS A 26 -8.79 -2.33 19.04
N PRO A 27 -8.67 -3.63 18.73
CA PRO A 27 -9.37 -4.69 19.44
C PRO A 27 -9.03 -4.76 20.93
N GLN A 28 -7.80 -4.36 21.29
CA GLN A 28 -7.38 -4.28 22.69
C GLN A 28 -8.16 -3.19 23.45
N CYS A 29 -8.51 -2.09 22.78
CA CYS A 29 -9.35 -1.04 23.36
C CYS A 29 -10.75 -1.59 23.67
N LEU A 30 -11.35 -2.32 22.73
CA LEU A 30 -12.67 -2.95 22.93
C LEU A 30 -12.67 -3.94 24.08
N LYS A 31 -11.64 -4.81 24.17
CA LYS A 31 -11.47 -5.71 25.32
C LYS A 31 -11.38 -4.93 26.63
N ASN A 32 -10.51 -3.92 26.68
CA ASN A 32 -10.33 -3.10 27.88
C ASN A 32 -11.62 -2.37 28.28
N MET A 33 -12.41 -1.87 27.34
CA MET A 33 -13.69 -1.23 27.61
C MET A 33 -14.67 -2.19 28.28
N VAL A 34 -14.80 -3.41 27.75
CA VAL A 34 -15.68 -4.44 28.31
C VAL A 34 -15.16 -4.94 29.65
N ASP A 35 -13.86 -5.25 29.76
CA ASP A 35 -13.24 -5.84 30.95
C ASP A 35 -13.22 -4.88 32.14
N LYS A 36 -13.12 -3.58 31.89
CA LYS A 36 -13.15 -2.55 32.93
C LYS A 36 -14.55 -2.01 33.20
N GLY A 37 -15.59 -2.57 32.57
CA GLY A 37 -16.97 -2.12 32.74
C GLY A 37 -17.20 -0.67 32.27
N LEU A 38 -16.43 -0.19 31.30
CA LEU A 38 -16.55 1.17 30.75
C LEU A 38 -17.68 1.32 29.73
N VAL A 39 -18.32 0.22 29.35
CA VAL A 39 -19.43 0.17 28.40
C VAL A 39 -20.58 -0.67 28.96
N GLN A 40 -21.80 -0.18 28.79
CA GLN A 40 -23.01 -0.91 29.14
C GLN A 40 -23.61 -1.55 27.89
N GLY A 41 -24.11 -2.78 28.02
CA GLY A 41 -24.79 -3.48 26.93
C GLY A 41 -23.87 -4.02 25.83
N MET A 42 -22.56 -4.10 26.06
CA MET A 42 -21.61 -4.73 25.12
C MET A 42 -21.09 -6.05 25.71
N MET A 43 -21.36 -7.16 25.03
CA MET A 43 -20.92 -8.50 25.39
C MET A 43 -20.11 -9.12 24.24
N LEU A 44 -18.93 -9.67 24.59
CA LEU A 44 -18.02 -10.32 23.66
C LEU A 44 -18.17 -11.84 23.73
N THR A 45 -18.71 -12.46 22.68
CA THR A 45 -18.84 -13.93 22.58
C THR A 45 -17.55 -14.63 22.15
N GLN A 46 -16.72 -13.94 21.36
CA GLN A 46 -15.40 -14.40 20.91
C GLN A 46 -14.39 -13.28 21.08
N ARG A 47 -13.26 -13.57 21.72
CA ARG A 47 -12.23 -12.58 22.07
C ARG A 47 -10.98 -12.62 21.19
N GLN A 48 -10.84 -13.58 20.30
CA GLN A 48 -9.79 -13.55 19.28
C GLN A 48 -10.27 -12.72 18.09
N GLN A 49 -9.38 -11.89 17.57
CA GLN A 49 -9.51 -11.34 16.23
C GLN A 49 -8.51 -12.07 15.35
N VAL A 50 -8.93 -12.50 14.16
CA VAL A 50 -8.07 -13.22 13.21
C VAL A 50 -7.21 -12.21 12.45
N THR A 51 -7.84 -11.42 11.58
CA THR A 51 -7.22 -10.34 10.79
C THR A 51 -8.31 -9.37 10.35
N CYS A 52 -7.94 -8.13 10.04
CA CYS A 52 -8.86 -7.18 9.42
C CYS A 52 -8.15 -6.50 8.25
N ASP A 53 -8.55 -6.84 7.04
CA ASP A 53 -7.87 -6.38 5.81
C ASP A 53 -7.91 -4.87 5.68
N ALA A 54 -9.04 -4.24 6.04
CA ALA A 54 -9.16 -2.78 6.07
C ALA A 54 -8.13 -2.16 7.03
N CYS A 55 -7.94 -2.74 8.22
CA CYS A 55 -6.89 -2.28 9.14
C CYS A 55 -5.49 -2.48 8.57
N HIS A 56 -5.22 -3.61 7.93
CA HIS A 56 -3.91 -3.87 7.34
C HIS A 56 -3.57 -2.87 6.24
N LEU A 57 -4.51 -2.55 5.35
CA LEU A 57 -4.29 -1.59 4.27
C LEU A 57 -4.11 -0.17 4.79
N VAL A 58 -4.94 0.24 5.77
CA VAL A 58 -4.98 1.64 6.21
C VAL A 58 -3.96 1.95 7.32
N LYS A 59 -3.70 1.01 8.23
CA LYS A 59 -2.80 1.21 9.39
C LYS A 59 -1.39 0.67 9.14
N GLN A 60 -1.04 0.37 7.89
CA GLN A 60 0.31 -0.02 7.51
C GLN A 60 1.32 1.07 7.86
N LYS A 61 2.35 0.71 8.63
CA LYS A 61 3.45 1.62 8.95
C LYS A 61 4.46 1.61 7.80
N LYS A 62 4.72 2.78 7.21
CA LYS A 62 5.82 2.95 6.24
C LYS A 62 7.15 2.61 6.94
N LYS A 63 7.90 1.66 6.39
CA LYS A 63 9.27 1.39 6.84
C LYS A 63 10.11 2.65 6.66
N LYS A 64 11.03 2.91 7.60
CA LYS A 64 11.97 4.02 7.46
C LYS A 64 12.74 3.86 6.14
N HIS A 65 12.81 4.93 5.36
CA HIS A 65 13.60 4.92 4.14
C HIS A 65 15.07 4.67 4.52
N ARG A 66 15.74 3.77 3.80
CA ARG A 66 17.17 3.53 3.96
C ARG A 66 17.90 4.76 3.44
N LYS A 67 18.52 5.53 4.35
CA LYS A 67 19.23 6.79 4.01
C LYS A 67 20.47 6.55 3.15
N LYS A 68 21.01 5.33 3.17
CA LYS A 68 22.16 4.91 2.38
C LYS A 68 21.85 3.55 1.78
N LEU A 69 22.11 3.42 0.49
CA LEU A 69 22.35 2.14 -0.13
C LEU A 69 23.79 1.74 0.25
N ASP A 70 24.01 0.50 0.66
CA ASP A 70 25.37 0.01 0.95
C ASP A 70 26.12 -0.12 -0.38
N GLY A 71 26.68 1.00 -0.84
CA GLY A 71 27.54 1.04 -2.02
C GLY A 71 28.88 0.40 -1.68
N ALA A 72 29.08 -0.85 -2.07
CA ALA A 72 30.35 -1.55 -1.93
C ALA A 72 31.37 -1.11 -3.00
N THR A 73 31.49 0.19 -3.25
CA THR A 73 32.53 0.76 -4.11
C THR A 73 33.78 1.03 -3.29
N LYS A 74 34.85 0.29 -3.59
CA LYS A 74 36.16 0.38 -2.94
C LYS A 74 37.12 1.26 -3.75
N GLU A 75 36.91 1.33 -5.07
CA GLU A 75 37.79 2.02 -6.02
C GLU A 75 37.06 3.13 -6.78
N LEU A 76 37.82 4.10 -7.29
CA LEU A 76 37.30 5.20 -8.11
C LEU A 76 36.68 4.67 -9.42
N ASN A 77 35.55 5.23 -9.84
CA ASN A 77 34.83 4.87 -11.07
C ASN A 77 34.31 3.42 -11.14
N GLN A 78 34.27 2.69 -10.01
CA GLN A 78 33.81 1.30 -9.98
C GLN A 78 32.30 1.16 -10.29
N VAL A 79 31.49 2.17 -9.97
CA VAL A 79 30.05 2.18 -10.29
C VAL A 79 29.65 3.56 -10.80
N MET A 80 29.01 3.59 -11.96
CA MET A 80 28.35 4.76 -12.53
C MET A 80 26.84 4.51 -12.55
N TYR A 81 26.07 5.40 -11.93
CA TYR A 81 24.61 5.37 -12.01
C TYR A 81 24.16 6.37 -13.06
N ALA A 82 23.37 5.92 -14.01
CA ALA A 82 22.70 6.78 -14.98
C ALA A 82 21.19 6.59 -14.81
N ASP A 83 20.46 7.69 -14.78
CA ASP A 83 19.00 7.69 -14.76
C ASP A 83 18.50 8.52 -15.94
N LEU A 84 17.47 8.03 -16.63
CA LEU A 84 16.94 8.68 -17.81
C LEU A 84 15.74 9.53 -17.42
N LEU A 85 15.93 10.84 -17.42
CA LEU A 85 14.83 11.77 -17.26
C LEU A 85 14.21 12.04 -18.63
N PHE A 86 13.03 11.46 -18.87
CA PHE A 86 12.22 11.84 -20.02
C PHE A 86 11.61 13.22 -19.80
N PRO A 87 11.95 14.21 -20.63
CA PRO A 87 11.48 15.54 -20.39
C PRO A 87 10.03 15.67 -20.92
N GLY A 88 9.25 16.57 -20.33
CA GLY A 88 7.79 16.63 -20.57
C GLY A 88 7.43 17.08 -21.99
N LYS A 89 6.30 16.60 -22.54
CA LYS A 89 5.84 16.81 -23.93
C LYS A 89 6.21 18.18 -24.52
N GLY A 90 7.05 18.20 -25.57
CA GLY A 90 7.42 19.42 -26.33
C GLY A 90 8.90 19.77 -26.35
N ASN A 91 9.74 19.05 -25.61
CA ASN A 91 11.20 19.11 -25.73
C ASN A 91 11.66 18.07 -26.74
N GLY A 92 12.16 18.52 -27.88
CA GLY A 92 12.71 17.66 -28.95
C GLY A 92 14.04 16.97 -28.59
N SER A 93 14.27 16.59 -27.33
CA SER A 93 15.46 15.83 -26.97
C SER A 93 15.25 14.36 -27.32
N ARG A 94 15.75 13.97 -28.49
CA ARG A 94 15.85 12.56 -28.94
C ARG A 94 17.02 11.91 -28.18
N PHE A 95 16.74 10.81 -27.47
CA PHE A 95 17.79 9.99 -26.86
C PHE A 95 18.13 8.86 -27.81
N GLU A 96 19.38 8.82 -28.27
CA GLU A 96 19.91 7.73 -29.10
C GLU A 96 20.86 6.90 -28.23
N ALA A 97 20.51 5.63 -28.01
CA ALA A 97 21.43 4.69 -27.37
C ALA A 97 22.45 4.20 -28.41
N PRO A 98 23.77 4.30 -28.16
CA PRO A 98 24.76 3.71 -29.05
C PRO A 98 24.59 2.19 -29.02
N SER A 99 24.23 1.59 -30.16
CA SER A 99 24.28 0.15 -30.34
C SER A 99 25.50 -0.18 -31.19
N ASP A 100 26.28 -1.17 -30.75
CA ASP A 100 27.66 -1.49 -31.15
C ASP A 100 27.84 -1.94 -32.63
N HIS A 101 26.81 -1.79 -33.48
CA HIS A 101 26.81 -2.21 -34.88
C HIS A 101 26.10 -1.22 -35.82
N GLY A 102 26.11 0.09 -35.50
CA GLY A 102 25.64 1.12 -36.43
C GLY A 102 24.12 1.10 -36.69
N ARG A 103 23.34 0.40 -35.84
CA ARG A 103 21.88 0.35 -35.93
C ARG A 103 21.29 1.21 -34.81
N VAL A 104 20.72 2.37 -35.16
CA VAL A 104 20.12 3.31 -34.18
C VAL A 104 18.68 2.90 -33.90
N LEU A 105 18.39 2.43 -32.68
CA LEU A 105 17.01 2.20 -32.24
C LEU A 105 16.43 3.50 -31.70
N SER A 106 15.50 4.11 -32.45
CA SER A 106 14.80 5.32 -32.04
C SER A 106 13.47 4.97 -31.40
N ILE A 107 13.32 5.24 -30.11
CA ILE A 107 12.05 5.06 -29.41
C ILE A 107 11.31 6.41 -29.45
N GLY A 108 10.44 6.58 -30.44
CA GLY A 108 9.52 7.71 -30.53
C GLY A 108 8.23 7.42 -29.75
N HIS A 109 7.75 8.40 -28.98
CA HIS A 109 6.46 8.30 -28.31
C HIS A 109 5.34 8.60 -29.32
N GLY A 110 4.85 7.55 -29.97
CA GLY A 110 3.69 7.57 -30.84
C GLY A 110 3.20 6.15 -31.05
N SER A 111 1.94 5.90 -30.70
CA SER A 111 1.27 4.62 -30.91
C SER A 111 1.16 4.31 -32.41
N HIS A 112 2.22 3.81 -33.02
CA HIS A 112 2.25 2.96 -34.22
C HIS A 112 3.72 2.77 -34.60
N ALA A 113 4.21 1.53 -34.53
CA ALA A 113 5.51 1.17 -35.06
C ALA A 113 5.38 1.05 -36.59
N GLU A 114 6.01 1.96 -37.33
CA GLU A 114 6.33 1.74 -38.74
C GLU A 114 7.84 1.53 -38.87
N GLU A 115 8.20 0.35 -39.36
CA GLU A 115 9.56 -0.03 -39.71
C GLU A 115 9.89 0.59 -41.07
N GLN A 116 10.90 1.47 -41.12
CA GLN A 116 11.50 1.87 -42.40
C GLN A 116 12.88 1.22 -42.52
N VAL A 117 12.96 0.27 -43.45
CA VAL A 117 14.22 -0.32 -43.95
C VAL A 117 14.78 0.61 -45.02
N LYS A 118 16.08 0.91 -44.92
CA LYS A 118 16.88 1.47 -46.01
C LYS A 118 17.87 0.42 -46.48
#